data_AF-A0A5A9W3N3-F1
#
_entry.id   AF-A0A5A9W3N3-F1
#
_cell.length_a   1.000
_cell.length_b   1.000
_cell.length_c   1.000
_cell.angle_alpha   90.00
_cell.angle_beta   90.00
_cell.angle_gamma   90.00
#
_symmetry.space_group_name_H-M   'P 1'
#
loop_
_entity.id
_entity.type
_entity.pdbx_description
1 polymer ?
#
loop_
_entity_poly.entity_id
_entity_poly.type
_entity_poly.pdbx_seq_one_letter_code
_entity_poly.pdbx_strand_id
1 'polypeptide(L)'
;MTRIKKQRRAANLIVLDKTPKKKEKLADPESYESRKQAALKKRKKHLSVYEKTRLAQEQQRRNDEAGRRGAANLGPLAEKIRARNAEQEKIKQQQEAEDNSAD
;
A
#
# COMPACT_ATOMS: atom_id res chain seq x y z
N MET A 1 10.33 -17.23 50.04
CA MET A 1 10.07 -17.56 48.62
C MET A 1 10.12 -16.29 47.79
N THR A 2 11.13 -16.10 46.94
CA THR A 2 11.30 -14.87 46.14
C THR A 2 10.84 -15.09 44.69
N ARG A 3 9.98 -14.19 44.19
CA ARG A 3 9.46 -14.23 42.81
C ARG A 3 10.43 -13.50 41.88
N ILE A 4 11.23 -14.25 41.12
CA ILE A 4 12.12 -13.69 40.08
C ILE A 4 11.34 -13.58 38.77
N LYS A 5 11.22 -12.35 38.22
CA LYS A 5 10.56 -12.11 36.92
C LYS A 5 11.46 -12.57 35.77
N LYS A 6 10.88 -13.23 34.76
CA LYS A 6 11.59 -13.59 33.52
C LYS A 6 12.18 -12.33 32.88
N GLN A 7 13.51 -12.24 32.83
CA GLN A 7 14.22 -11.22 32.06
C GLN A 7 14.41 -11.71 30.63
N ARG A 8 14.06 -10.88 29.64
CA ARG A 8 14.39 -11.16 28.22
C ARG A 8 15.87 -10.88 28.02
N ARG A 9 16.73 -11.87 28.26
CA ARG A 9 18.13 -11.79 27.87
C ARG A 9 18.23 -11.95 26.36
N ALA A 10 19.05 -11.14 25.71
CA ALA A 10 19.26 -11.12 24.27
C ALA A 10 20.12 -12.32 23.80
N ALA A 11 19.71 -13.53 24.19
CA ALA A 11 20.48 -14.76 24.02
C ALA A 11 20.78 -15.11 22.55
N ASN A 12 20.02 -14.53 21.61
CA ASN A 12 20.17 -14.74 20.16
C ASN A 12 20.48 -13.44 19.40
N LEU A 13 21.03 -12.41 20.05
CA LEU A 13 21.46 -11.22 19.32
C LEU A 13 22.74 -11.58 18.54
N ILE A 14 22.59 -11.90 17.26
CA ILE A 14 23.73 -11.99 16.34
C ILE A 14 24.21 -10.56 16.11
N VAL A 15 25.15 -10.11 16.91
CA VAL A 15 25.86 -8.85 16.67
C VAL A 15 26.78 -9.12 15.49
N LEU A 16 26.43 -8.59 14.31
CA LEU A 16 27.39 -8.56 13.21
C LEU A 16 28.53 -7.62 13.61
N ASP A 17 29.75 -8.14 13.70
CA ASP A 17 30.96 -7.37 14.05
C ASP A 17 31.15 -6.12 13.17
N LYS A 18 30.68 -6.19 11.92
CA LYS A 18 30.67 -5.06 10.98
C LYS A 18 29.29 -4.95 10.33
N THR A 19 28.44 -4.09 10.87
CA THR A 19 27.20 -3.72 10.21
C THR A 19 27.48 -2.71 9.08
N PRO A 20 26.92 -2.90 7.88
CA PRO A 20 27.17 -1.98 6.77
C PRO A 20 26.62 -0.60 7.09
N LYS A 21 27.41 0.43 6.79
CA LYS A 21 27.04 1.82 7.04
C LYS A 21 25.86 2.21 6.16
N LYS A 22 25.11 3.24 6.59
CA LYS A 22 23.99 3.76 5.80
C LYS A 22 24.42 4.19 4.39
N LYS A 23 25.64 4.73 4.24
CA LYS A 23 26.20 5.12 2.94
C LYS A 23 26.42 3.93 2.01
N GLU A 24 26.93 2.83 2.55
CA GLU A 24 27.18 1.58 1.80
C GLU A 24 25.86 0.94 1.38
N LYS A 25 24.87 0.90 2.28
CA LYS A 25 23.51 0.47 1.92
C LYS A 25 22.95 1.34 0.81
N LEU A 26 23.09 2.65 0.89
CA LEU A 26 22.52 3.56 -0.11
C LEU A 26 23.19 3.47 -1.48
N ALA A 27 24.44 2.99 -1.54
CA ALA A 27 25.16 2.79 -2.80
C ALA A 27 24.60 1.58 -3.59
N ASP A 28 24.07 0.58 -2.90
CA ASP A 28 23.42 -0.57 -3.53
C ASP A 28 21.96 -0.23 -3.90
N PRO A 29 21.58 -0.30 -5.20
CA PRO A 29 20.22 -0.04 -5.65
C PRO A 29 19.19 -0.99 -5.03
N GLU A 30 19.59 -2.24 -4.75
CA GLU A 30 18.72 -3.29 -4.20
C GLU A 30 18.72 -3.35 -2.67
N SER A 31 19.35 -2.39 -2.00
CA SER A 31 19.27 -2.33 -0.55
C SER A 31 17.92 -1.80 -0.06
N TYR A 32 17.56 -2.16 1.16
CA TYR A 32 16.35 -1.64 1.80
C TYR A 32 16.35 -0.11 1.92
N GLU A 33 17.50 0.50 2.25
CA GLU A 33 17.62 1.95 2.42
C GLU A 33 17.46 2.69 1.08
N SER A 34 18.01 2.14 -0.01
CA SER A 34 17.82 2.66 -1.37
C SER A 34 16.35 2.58 -1.78
N ARG A 35 15.71 1.41 -1.65
CA ARG A 35 14.27 1.24 -1.94
C ARG A 35 13.40 2.20 -1.14
N LYS A 36 13.71 2.38 0.16
CA LYS A 36 13.00 3.32 1.03
C LYS A 36 13.12 4.76 0.56
N GLN A 37 14.33 5.22 0.19
CA GLN A 37 14.49 6.57 -0.35
C GLN A 37 13.80 6.76 -1.70
N ALA A 38 13.89 5.77 -2.59
CA ALA A 38 13.19 5.81 -3.88
C ALA A 38 11.67 5.89 -3.70
N ALA A 39 11.10 5.11 -2.78
CA ALA A 39 9.68 5.16 -2.45
C ALA A 39 9.26 6.51 -1.87
N LEU A 40 10.06 7.09 -0.96
CA LEU A 40 9.80 8.43 -0.41
C LEU A 40 9.86 9.52 -1.50
N LYS A 41 10.83 9.44 -2.42
CA LYS A 41 10.92 10.34 -3.56
C LYS A 41 9.68 10.23 -4.45
N LYS A 42 9.25 9.01 -4.77
CA LYS A 42 8.02 8.77 -5.55
C LYS A 42 6.78 9.34 -4.86
N ARG A 43 6.65 9.14 -3.54
CA ARG A 43 5.51 9.67 -2.76
C ARG A 43 5.45 11.19 -2.72
N LYS A 44 6.61 11.86 -2.70
CA LYS A 44 6.70 13.32 -2.70
C LYS A 44 6.43 13.96 -4.06
N LYS A 45 6.47 13.19 -5.15
CA LYS A 45 6.13 13.70 -6.49
C LYS A 45 4.61 13.85 -6.59
N HIS A 46 4.16 15.07 -6.90
CA HIS A 46 2.77 15.31 -7.24
C HIS A 46 2.52 14.80 -8.66
N LEU A 47 1.72 13.75 -8.77
CA LEU A 47 1.32 13.16 -10.05
C LEU A 47 0.14 13.93 -10.64
N SER A 48 0.15 14.08 -11.96
CA SER A 48 -1.00 14.57 -12.71
C SER A 48 -2.21 13.62 -12.58
N VAL A 49 -3.40 14.10 -12.91
CA VAL A 49 -4.63 13.27 -12.88
C VAL A 49 -4.48 12.06 -13.82
N TYR A 50 -3.95 12.28 -15.02
CA TYR A 50 -3.69 11.22 -15.99
C TYR A 50 -2.71 10.15 -15.48
N GLU A 51 -1.62 10.56 -14.83
CA GLU A 51 -0.67 9.59 -14.26
C GLU A 51 -1.27 8.79 -13.12
N LYS A 52 -2.14 9.41 -12.30
CA LYS A 52 -2.85 8.71 -11.22
C LYS A 52 -3.80 7.65 -11.77
N THR A 53 -4.58 7.99 -12.81
CA THR A 53 -5.51 7.02 -13.42
C THR A 53 -4.76 5.88 -14.09
N ARG A 54 -3.67 6.18 -14.82
CA ARG A 54 -2.81 5.15 -15.43
C ARG A 54 -2.22 4.19 -14.39
N LEU A 55 -1.68 4.71 -13.30
CA LEU A 55 -1.10 3.89 -12.22
C LEU A 55 -2.15 3.05 -11.51
N ALA A 56 -3.37 3.57 -11.31
CA ALA A 56 -4.47 2.81 -10.73
C ALA A 56 -4.87 1.63 -11.62
N GLN A 57 -4.98 1.85 -12.94
CA GLN A 57 -5.25 0.77 -13.90
C GLN A 57 -4.14 -0.27 -13.92
N GLU A 58 -2.87 0.15 -13.92
CA GLU A 58 -1.74 -0.77 -13.86
C GLU A 58 -1.74 -1.60 -12.57
N GLN A 59 -2.06 -0.98 -11.44
CA GLN A 59 -2.18 -1.68 -10.16
C GLN A 59 -3.35 -2.66 -10.16
N GLN A 60 -4.50 -2.30 -10.72
CA GLN A 60 -5.64 -3.21 -10.90
C GLN A 60 -5.24 -4.41 -11.75
N ARG A 61 -4.63 -4.20 -12.92
CA ARG A 61 -4.14 -5.29 -13.78
C ARG A 61 -3.20 -6.25 -13.07
N ARG A 62 -2.23 -5.73 -12.31
CA ARG A 62 -1.32 -6.57 -11.50
C ARG A 62 -2.06 -7.36 -10.42
N ASN A 63 -3.08 -6.77 -9.80
CA ASN A 63 -3.88 -7.47 -8.79
C ASN A 63 -4.74 -8.57 -9.42
N ASP A 64 -5.29 -8.31 -10.60
CA ASP A 64 -6.08 -9.28 -11.36
C ASP A 64 -5.20 -10.45 -11.81
N GLU A 65 -3.99 -10.17 -12.32
CA GLU A 65 -2.96 -11.17 -12.65
C GLU A 65 -2.52 -11.99 -11.42
N ALA A 66 -2.44 -11.37 -10.24
CA ALA A 66 -2.08 -12.03 -8.99
C ALA A 66 -3.24 -12.83 -8.34
N GLY A 67 -4.44 -12.79 -8.91
CA GLY A 67 -5.62 -13.52 -8.45
C GLY A 67 -6.04 -13.19 -7.01
N ARG A 68 -6.53 -14.20 -6.25
CA ARG A 68 -7.09 -14.03 -4.89
C ARG A 68 -6.11 -13.44 -3.86
N ARG A 69 -4.81 -13.45 -4.10
CA ARG A 69 -3.80 -12.80 -3.23
C ARG A 69 -3.66 -11.29 -3.51
N GLY A 70 -4.07 -10.82 -4.68
CA GLY A 70 -4.08 -9.41 -5.08
C GLY A 70 -5.35 -8.65 -4.68
N ALA A 71 -6.44 -9.37 -4.38
CA ALA A 71 -7.61 -8.79 -3.73
C ALA A 71 -7.21 -8.40 -2.30
N ALA A 72 -6.94 -7.11 -2.09
CA ALA A 72 -6.62 -6.60 -0.77
C ALA A 72 -7.79 -6.94 0.18
N ASN A 73 -7.59 -7.91 1.07
CA ASN A 73 -8.50 -8.23 2.16
C ASN A 73 -8.46 -7.06 3.16
N LEU A 74 -9.04 -5.92 2.77
CA LEU A 74 -9.03 -4.66 3.51
C LEU A 74 -10.00 -4.67 4.71
N GLY A 75 -10.35 -5.86 5.20
CA GLY A 75 -11.27 -6.09 6.29
C GLY A 75 -12.72 -5.68 5.99
N PRO A 76 -13.64 -5.92 6.94
CA PRO A 76 -15.08 -5.67 6.74
C PRO A 76 -15.44 -4.21 6.44
N LEU A 77 -14.65 -3.25 6.94
CA LEU A 77 -14.90 -1.83 6.72
C LEU A 77 -14.72 -1.44 5.25
N ALA A 78 -13.70 -1.96 4.59
CA ALA A 78 -13.44 -1.63 3.20
C ALA A 78 -14.43 -2.29 2.24
N GLU A 79 -15.00 -3.45 2.61
CA GLU A 79 -16.13 -4.03 1.89
C GLU A 79 -17.36 -3.14 1.98
N LYS A 80 -17.69 -2.63 3.18
CA LYS A 80 -18.80 -1.67 3.36
C LYS A 80 -18.60 -0.37 2.59
N ILE A 81 -17.38 0.18 2.58
CA ILE A 81 -17.07 1.39 1.80
C ILE A 81 -17.24 1.12 0.29
N ARG A 82 -16.76 -0.02 -0.20
CA ARG A 82 -16.94 -0.42 -1.61
C ARG A 82 -18.42 -0.57 -1.98
N ALA A 83 -19.20 -1.23 -1.13
CA ALA A 83 -20.64 -1.37 -1.33
C ALA A 83 -21.34 -0.01 -1.39
N ARG A 84 -21.06 0.88 -0.43
CA ARG A 84 -21.65 2.23 -0.38
C ARG A 84 -21.26 3.07 -1.60
N ASN A 85 -20.01 3.01 -2.05
CA ASN A 85 -19.57 3.75 -3.23
C ASN A 85 -20.25 3.24 -4.50
N ALA A 86 -20.39 1.92 -4.66
CA ALA A 86 -21.10 1.33 -5.79
C ALA A 86 -22.59 1.71 -5.81
N GLU A 87 -23.24 1.81 -4.64
CA GLU A 87 -24.61 2.32 -4.55
C GLU A 87 -24.72 3.78 -4.98
N GLN A 88 -23.79 4.64 -4.53
CA GLN A 88 -23.75 6.05 -4.92
C GLN A 88 -23.49 6.24 -6.42
N GLU A 89 -22.60 5.43 -7.01
CA GLU A 89 -22.34 5.45 -8.45
C GLU A 89 -23.58 5.07 -9.26
N LYS A 90 -24.34 4.05 -8.83
CA LYS A 90 -25.60 3.67 -9.48
C LYS A 90 -26.64 4.78 -9.41
N ILE A 91 -26.80 5.41 -8.25
CA ILE A 91 -27.74 6.53 -8.07
C ILE A 91 -27.35 7.70 -8.99
N LYS A 92 -26.06 8.03 -9.06
CA LYS A 92 -25.56 9.10 -9.94
C LYS A 92 -25.78 8.78 -11.42
N GLN A 93 -25.56 7.53 -11.84
CA GLN A 93 -25.84 7.08 -13.21
C GLN A 93 -27.33 7.13 -13.55
N GLN A 94 -28.21 6.81 -12.59
CA GLN A 94 -29.66 6.93 -12.78
C GLN A 94 -30.08 8.39 -12.92
N GLN A 95 -29.56 9.29 -12.09
CA GLN A 95 -29.82 10.73 -12.19
C GLN A 95 -29.30 11.31 -13.51
N GLU A 96 -28.08 10.97 -13.92
CA GLU A 96 -27.52 11.38 -15.22
C GLU A 96 -28.32 10.83 -16.41
N ALA A 97 -28.93 9.64 -16.29
CA ALA A 97 -29.79 9.07 -17.32
C ALA A 97 -31.17 9.75 -17.38
N GLU A 98 -31.75 10.11 -16.24
CA GLU A 98 -33.00 10.86 -16.15
C GLU A 98 -32.83 12.28 -16.72
N ASP A 99 -31.75 12.99 -16.34
CA ASP A 99 -31.46 14.35 -16.82
C ASP A 99 -31.20 14.40 -18.34
N ASN A 100 -30.51 13.40 -18.90
CA ASN A 100 -30.28 13.32 -20.35
C ASN A 100 -31.52 12.86 -21.16
N SER A 101 -32.58 12.38 -20.50
CA SER A 101 -33.83 11.97 -21.15
C SER A 101 -34.90 13.06 -21.14
N ALA A 102 -34.64 14.16 -20.42
CA ALA A 102 -35.54 15.29 -20.24
C ALA A 102 -35.21 16.51 -21.14
N ASP A 103 -34.13 16.42 -21.94
CA ASP A 103 -33.72 17.36 -23.00
C ASP A 103 -33.97 16.74 -24.39
#